data_AF-A0A7G6Y109-F1
#
_entry.id   AF-A0A7G6Y109-F1
#
_cell.length_a   1.000
_cell.length_b   1.000
_cell.length_c   1.000
_cell.angle_alpha   90.00
_cell.angle_beta   90.00
_cell.angle_gamma   90.00
#
_symmetry.space_group_name_H-M   'P 1'
#
loop_
_entity.id
_entity.type
_entity.pdbx_description
1 polymer ?
#
loop_
_entity_poly.entity_id
_entity_poly.type
_entity_poly.pdbx_seq_one_letter_code
_entity_poly.pdbx_strand_id
1 'polypeptide(L)'
;MEKMILEMARRHHAIRRGRRAMLQGSDLATEGPWDLLLAIFIAEEEKGAPVDRRAAGRLCQAPASLLDRWIAVLGPCDLLVAEPGPTGRISITDTARRKLEQLLGDAAAYGASTSAH
;
A
#
# COMPACT_ATOMS: atom_id res chain seq x y z
N MET A 1 -20.55 -19.88 4.08
CA MET A 1 -19.26 -19.76 3.36
C MET A 1 -19.36 -18.76 2.21
N GLU A 2 -20.39 -18.81 1.36
CA GLU A 2 -20.60 -17.85 0.26
C GLU A 2 -20.66 -16.38 0.68
N LYS A 3 -21.33 -16.06 1.81
CA LYS A 3 -21.39 -14.68 2.32
C LYS A 3 -20.01 -14.09 2.66
N MET A 4 -19.12 -14.89 3.23
CA MET A 4 -17.76 -14.45 3.60
C MET A 4 -16.92 -14.15 2.35
N ILE A 5 -17.01 -15.00 1.32
CA ILE A 5 -16.29 -14.79 0.05
C ILE A 5 -16.81 -13.53 -0.66
N LEU A 6 -18.12 -13.31 -0.65
CA LEU A 6 -18.73 -12.10 -1.23
C LEU A 6 -18.27 -10.83 -0.51
N GLU A 7 -18.20 -10.85 0.82
CA GLU A 7 -17.68 -9.73 1.61
C GLU A 7 -16.21 -9.46 1.30
N MET A 8 -15.37 -10.50 1.24
CA MET A 8 -13.96 -10.36 0.86
C MET A 8 -13.80 -9.76 -0.54
N ALA A 9 -14.60 -10.20 -1.51
CA ALA A 9 -14.59 -9.65 -2.86
C ALA A 9 -14.99 -8.16 -2.89
N ARG A 10 -16.00 -7.76 -2.11
CA ARG A 10 -16.42 -6.34 -1.97
C ARG A 10 -15.31 -5.49 -1.37
N ARG A 11 -14.66 -5.98 -0.30
CA ARG A 11 -13.51 -5.32 0.34
C ARG A 11 -12.38 -5.10 -0.65
N HIS A 12 -12.02 -6.15 -1.38
CA HIS A 12 -10.96 -6.07 -2.40
C HIS A 12 -11.30 -5.06 -3.50
N HIS A 13 -12.55 -5.04 -3.97
CA HIS A 13 -12.99 -4.06 -4.96
C HIS A 13 -12.93 -2.62 -4.40
N ALA A 14 -13.36 -2.39 -3.15
CA ALA A 14 -13.28 -1.07 -2.51
C ALA A 14 -11.83 -0.57 -2.44
N ILE A 15 -10.91 -1.43 -1.99
CA ILE A 15 -9.47 -1.14 -1.94
C ILE A 15 -8.93 -0.79 -3.34
N ARG A 16 -9.28 -1.57 -4.36
CA ARG A 16 -8.85 -1.30 -5.75
C ARG A 16 -9.29 0.08 -6.23
N ARG A 17 -10.50 0.55 -5.87
CA ARG A 17 -10.97 1.90 -6.23
C ARG A 17 -10.21 2.98 -5.46
N GLY A 18 -10.03 2.80 -4.15
CA GLY A 18 -9.29 3.77 -3.33
C GLY A 18 -7.82 3.91 -3.72
N ARG A 19 -7.18 2.81 -4.10
CA ARG A 19 -5.81 2.80 -4.65
C ARG A 19 -5.63 3.80 -5.80
N ARG A 20 -6.57 3.83 -6.75
CA ARG A 20 -6.50 4.74 -7.91
C ARG A 20 -6.57 6.21 -7.46
N ALA A 21 -7.36 6.52 -6.44
CA ALA A 21 -7.47 7.86 -5.90
C ALA A 21 -6.19 8.28 -5.15
N MET A 22 -5.58 7.37 -4.37
CA MET A 22 -4.32 7.65 -3.66
C MET A 22 -3.15 7.95 -4.60
N LEU A 23 -3.09 7.26 -5.73
CA LEU A 23 -2.04 7.41 -6.73
C LEU A 23 -2.37 8.49 -7.78
N GLN A 24 -3.24 9.44 -7.41
CA GLN A 24 -3.65 10.59 -8.23
C GLN A 24 -4.11 10.22 -9.65
N GLY A 25 -4.73 9.05 -9.82
CA GLY A 25 -5.18 8.57 -11.12
C GLY A 25 -4.06 8.26 -12.12
N SER A 26 -2.79 8.23 -11.68
CA SER A 26 -1.65 7.88 -12.52
C SER A 26 -1.85 6.50 -13.15
N ASP A 27 -1.72 6.41 -14.47
CA ASP A 27 -1.72 5.11 -15.17
C ASP A 27 -0.52 4.22 -14.75
N LEU A 28 0.48 4.80 -14.05
CA LEU A 28 1.59 4.09 -13.43
C LEU A 28 1.24 3.49 -12.05
N ALA A 29 -0.01 3.64 -11.58
CA ALA A 29 -0.61 2.96 -10.43
C ALA A 29 -0.84 1.46 -10.70
N THR A 30 0.23 0.79 -11.10
CA THR A 30 0.31 -0.65 -11.30
C THR A 30 0.26 -1.37 -9.95
N GLU A 31 0.12 -2.70 -9.95
CA GLU A 31 0.08 -3.46 -8.69
C GLU A 31 1.37 -3.32 -7.87
N GLY A 32 2.51 -3.11 -8.53
CA GLY A 32 3.82 -3.02 -7.87
C GLY A 32 3.98 -1.88 -6.86
N PRO A 33 3.81 -0.60 -7.23
CA PRO A 33 3.88 0.51 -6.29
C PRO A 33 2.91 0.37 -5.12
N TRP A 34 1.73 -0.20 -5.36
CA TRP A 34 0.76 -0.48 -4.30
C TRP A 34 1.23 -1.59 -3.37
N ASP A 35 1.78 -2.67 -3.91
CA ASP A 35 2.35 -3.78 -3.14
C ASP A 35 3.50 -3.30 -2.26
N LEU A 36 4.41 -2.47 -2.81
CA LEU A 36 5.46 -1.83 -2.04
C LEU A 36 4.90 -0.99 -0.90
N LEU A 37 3.91 -0.13 -1.18
CA LEU A 37 3.32 0.73 -0.17
C LEU A 37 2.74 -0.08 1.01
N LEU A 38 2.03 -1.18 0.71
CA LEU A 38 1.47 -2.07 1.74
C LEU A 38 2.57 -2.83 2.49
N ALA A 39 3.59 -3.33 1.79
CA ALA A 39 4.68 -4.07 2.41
C ALA A 39 5.44 -3.22 3.44
N ILE A 40 5.68 -1.94 3.13
CA ILE A 40 6.32 -1.01 4.07
C ILE A 40 5.39 -0.66 5.23
N PHE A 41 4.11 -0.38 4.96
CA PHE A 41 3.13 -0.14 6.03
C PHE A 41 3.08 -1.30 7.02
N ILE A 42 2.94 -2.54 6.55
CA ILE A 42 2.89 -3.74 7.39
C ILE A 42 4.19 -3.89 8.19
N ALA A 43 5.34 -3.77 7.53
CA ALA A 43 6.63 -3.94 8.19
C ALA A 43 6.89 -2.86 9.26
N GLU A 44 6.43 -1.62 9.03
CA GLU A 44 6.50 -0.55 10.02
C GLU A 44 5.54 -0.79 11.19
N GLU A 45 4.31 -1.25 10.94
CA GLU A 45 3.35 -1.58 12.00
C GLU A 45 3.85 -2.72 12.89
N GLU A 46 4.50 -3.73 12.30
CA GLU A 46 5.02 -4.88 13.04
C GLU A 46 6.29 -4.56 13.83
N LYS A 47 7.13 -3.63 13.34
CA LYS A 47 8.49 -3.41 13.88
C LYS A 47 8.73 -2.03 14.47
N GLY A 48 7.85 -1.07 14.21
CA GLY A 48 7.98 0.32 14.62
C GLY A 48 9.16 1.06 13.98
N ALA A 49 9.69 0.58 12.86
CA ALA A 49 10.93 1.11 12.27
C ALA A 49 10.92 1.12 10.73
N PRO A 50 11.59 2.11 10.10
CA PRO A 50 11.80 2.15 8.65
C PRO A 50 12.44 0.87 8.09
N VAL A 51 12.10 0.55 6.85
CA VAL A 51 12.54 -0.69 6.19
C VAL A 51 13.77 -0.43 5.32
N ASP A 52 14.80 -1.26 5.43
CA ASP A 52 15.95 -1.22 4.52
C ASP A 52 15.52 -1.50 3.06
N ARG A 53 16.09 -0.79 2.09
CA ARG A 53 15.76 -0.94 0.65
C ARG A 53 15.89 -2.38 0.15
N ARG A 54 16.88 -3.15 0.61
CA ARG A 54 17.01 -4.56 0.22
C ARG A 54 15.93 -5.42 0.86
N ALA A 55 15.52 -5.11 2.09
CA ALA A 55 14.41 -5.79 2.74
C ALA A 55 13.09 -5.51 2.01
N ALA A 56 12.83 -4.26 1.61
CA ALA A 56 11.69 -3.89 0.79
C ALA A 56 11.63 -4.67 -0.53
N GLY A 57 12.76 -4.78 -1.24
CA GLY A 57 12.85 -5.59 -2.47
C GLY A 57 12.54 -7.08 -2.24
N ARG A 58 12.95 -7.65 -1.11
CA ARG A 58 12.60 -9.04 -0.73
C ARG A 58 11.12 -9.20 -0.42
N LEU A 59 10.52 -8.27 0.33
CA LEU A 59 9.09 -8.30 0.67
C LEU A 59 8.21 -8.30 -0.57
N CYS A 60 8.58 -7.50 -1.57
CA CYS A 60 7.80 -7.35 -2.81
C CYS A 60 8.27 -8.27 -3.94
N GLN A 61 9.24 -9.15 -3.68
CA GLN A 61 9.89 -10.02 -4.69
C GLN A 61 10.36 -9.26 -5.94
N ALA A 62 10.87 -8.04 -5.75
CA ALA A 62 11.22 -7.12 -6.83
C ALA A 62 12.74 -6.89 -6.91
N PRO A 63 13.32 -6.89 -8.13
CA PRO A 63 14.72 -6.49 -8.31
C PRO A 63 14.89 -4.98 -8.02
N ALA A 64 16.11 -4.57 -7.68
CA ALA A 64 16.41 -3.20 -7.26
C ALA A 64 15.95 -2.13 -8.27
N SER A 65 16.18 -2.35 -9.57
CA SER A 65 15.76 -1.42 -10.63
C SER A 65 14.24 -1.22 -10.70
N LEU A 66 13.46 -2.26 -10.41
CA LEU A 66 12.01 -2.18 -10.38
C LEU A 66 11.52 -1.47 -9.12
N LEU A 67 12.15 -1.76 -7.98
CA LEU A 67 11.91 -1.08 -6.72
C LEU A 67 12.16 0.44 -6.84
N ASP A 68 13.26 0.83 -7.48
CA ASP A 68 13.62 2.23 -7.74
C ASP A 68 12.55 2.93 -8.58
N ARG A 69 12.01 2.23 -9.60
CA ARG A 69 10.92 2.74 -10.43
C ARG A 69 9.63 2.94 -9.62
N TRP A 70 9.30 2.02 -8.72
CA TRP A 70 8.13 2.16 -7.85
C TRP A 70 8.28 3.31 -6.86
N ILE A 71 9.45 3.48 -6.27
CA ILE A 71 9.79 4.61 -5.40
C ILE A 71 9.61 5.94 -6.14
N ALA A 72 10.06 6.01 -7.40
CA ALA A 72 9.90 7.20 -8.24
C ALA A 72 8.43 7.54 -8.57
N VAL A 73 7.52 6.56 -8.55
CA VAL A 73 6.07 6.77 -8.71
C VAL A 73 5.43 7.26 -7.41
N LEU A 74 5.82 6.69 -6.27
CA LEU A 74 5.21 6.95 -4.96
C LEU A 74 5.69 8.26 -4.32
N GLY A 75 6.97 8.62 -4.50
CA GLY A 75 7.57 9.82 -3.93
C GLY A 75 6.82 11.11 -4.27
N PRO A 76 6.54 11.40 -5.56
CA PRO A 76 5.78 12.58 -5.97
C PRO A 76 4.33 12.63 -5.42
N CYS A 77 3.77 11.48 -5.03
CA CYS A 77 2.42 11.40 -4.46
C CYS A 77 2.40 11.67 -2.95
N ASP A 78 3.55 11.99 -2.33
CA ASP A 78 3.73 12.10 -0.87
C ASP A 78 3.30 10.83 -0.13
N LEU A 79 3.59 9.66 -0.71
CA LEU A 79 3.21 8.36 -0.13
C LEU A 79 4.35 7.63 0.59
N LEU A 80 5.58 8.09 0.37
CA LEU A 80 6.80 7.38 0.73
C LEU A 80 7.96 8.37 0.81
N VAL A 81 8.87 8.12 1.74
CA VAL A 81 10.22 8.69 1.76
C VAL A 81 11.22 7.55 1.62
N ALA A 82 12.17 7.70 0.70
CA ALA A 82 13.27 6.75 0.53
C ALA A 82 14.60 7.50 0.63
N GLU A 83 15.44 7.09 1.56
CA GLU A 83 16.83 7.55 1.63
C GLU A 83 17.62 7.04 0.41
N PRO A 84 18.54 7.85 -0.12
CA PRO A 84 19.37 7.46 -1.25
C PRO A 84 20.38 6.36 -0.85
N GLY A 85 20.80 5.58 -1.84
CA GLY A 85 21.87 4.60 -1.69
C GLY A 85 21.41 3.16 -1.37
N PRO A 86 22.34 2.19 -1.41
CA PRO A 86 22.03 0.76 -1.33
C PRO A 86 21.62 0.28 0.07
N THR A 87 21.86 1.09 1.11
CA THR A 87 21.46 0.87 2.51
C THR A 87 20.43 1.90 2.97
N GLY A 88 19.87 2.66 2.03
CA GLY A 88 18.87 3.67 2.34
C GLY A 88 17.62 3.01 2.92
N ARG A 89 17.00 3.68 3.89
CA ARG A 89 15.73 3.27 4.47
C ARG A 89 14.54 3.82 3.70
N ILE A 90 13.44 3.10 3.78
CA ILE A 90 12.18 3.35 3.13
C ILE A 90 11.12 3.41 4.21
N SER A 91 10.37 4.50 4.22
CA SER A 91 9.26 4.72 5.15
C SER A 91 8.05 5.29 4.46
N ILE A 92 6.87 4.96 4.97
CA ILE A 92 5.65 5.65 4.54
C ILE A 92 5.56 7.02 5.23
N THR A 93 4.93 7.97 4.55
CA THR A 93 4.67 9.29 5.14
C THR A 93 3.44 9.23 6.06
N ASP A 94 3.29 10.23 6.94
CA ASP A 94 2.06 10.39 7.75
C ASP A 94 0.82 10.60 6.86
N THR A 95 1.00 11.22 5.69
CA THR A 95 -0.06 11.34 4.67
C THR A 95 -0.47 9.97 4.15
N ALA A 96 0.49 9.12 3.79
CA ALA A 96 0.23 7.77 3.30
C ALA A 96 -0.45 6.91 4.36
N ARG A 97 0.07 6.95 5.59
CA ARG A 97 -0.43 6.21 6.74
C ARG A 97 -1.91 6.49 7.00
N ARG A 98 -2.28 7.77 7.16
CA ARG A 98 -3.68 8.17 7.36
C ARG A 98 -4.58 7.76 6.20
N LYS A 99 -4.11 7.90 4.95
CA LYS A 99 -4.88 7.50 3.76
C LYS A 99 -5.08 5.97 3.71
N LEU A 100 -4.06 5.19 4.06
CA LEU A 100 -4.14 3.73 4.14
C LEU A 100 -5.08 3.28 5.24
N GLU A 101 -4.93 3.82 6.45
CA GLU A 101 -5.81 3.51 7.59
C GLU A 101 -7.27 3.82 7.27
N GLN A 102 -7.55 5.00 6.70
CA GLN A 102 -8.89 5.37 6.25
C GLN A 102 -9.42 4.39 5.20
N LEU A 103 -8.65 4.11 4.15
CA LEU A 103 -9.06 3.23 3.06
C LEU A 103 -9.32 1.79 3.54
N LEU A 104 -8.43 1.25 4.37
CA LEU A 104 -8.53 -0.10 4.91
C LEU A 104 -9.68 -0.19 5.92
N GLY A 105 -9.90 0.84 6.73
CA GLY A 105 -11.04 0.96 7.64
C GLY A 105 -12.38 1.01 6.90
N ASP A 106 -12.49 1.85 5.88
CA ASP A 106 -13.69 1.96 5.04
C ASP A 106 -13.99 0.64 4.32
N ALA A 107 -12.95 -0.04 3.81
CA ALA A 107 -13.09 -1.35 3.22
C ALA A 107 -13.58 -2.37 4.26
N ALA A 108 -13.00 -2.40 5.45
CA ALA A 108 -13.42 -3.32 6.52
C ALA A 108 -14.90 -3.12 6.90
N ALA A 109 -15.35 -1.86 7.01
CA ALA A 109 -16.71 -1.47 7.32
C ALA A 109 -17.73 -1.83 6.21
N TYR A 110 -17.30 -1.89 4.95
CA TYR A 110 -18.16 -2.24 3.80
C TYR A 110 -18.85 -3.62 3.95
N GLY A 111 -18.23 -4.56 4.68
CA GLY A 111 -18.82 -5.86 5.01
C GLY A 111 -19.87 -5.82 6.13
N ALA A 112 -19.78 -4.83 7.04
CA ALA A 112 -20.70 -4.71 8.18
C ALA A 112 -22.04 -4.07 7.79
N SER A 113 -22.04 -3.09 6.88
CA SER A 113 -23.23 -2.31 6.54
C SER A 113 -24.23 -3.02 5.61
N THR A 114 -23.83 -4.09 4.90
CA THR A 114 -24.74 -4.81 3.97
C THR A 114 -25.36 -6.09 4.55
N SER A 115 -25.04 -6.44 5.80
CA SER A 115 -25.64 -7.59 6.51
C SER A 115 -26.90 -7.23 7.31
N ALA A 116 -27.39 -5.99 7.20
CA ALA A 116 -28.56 -5.46 7.91
C ALA A 116 -29.83 -5.30 7.04
N HIS A 117 -29.82 -5.82 5.81
CA HIS A 117 -30.97 -5.86 4.90
C HIS A 117 -31.18 -7.28 4.37
#